data_AF-L9ZEN8-F1
#
_entry.id   AF-L9ZEN8-F1
#
_cell.length_a   1.000
_cell.length_b   1.000
_cell.length_c   1.000
_cell.angle_alpha   90.00
_cell.angle_beta   90.00
_cell.angle_gamma   90.00
#
_symmetry.space_group_name_H-M   'P 1'
#
loop_
_entity.id
_entity.type
_entity.pdbx_description
1 polymer ?
#
loop_
_entity_poly.entity_id
_entity_poly.type
_entity_poly.pdbx_seq_one_letter_code
_entity_poly.pdbx_strand_id
1 'polypeptide(L)'
;MSQSSAPPTNEEMIEEQIEKCFDLLADIIEPRIDVESDDDVYQKIDEYFGWVEQSTRDSFQDRFNTAQLYNYLRYVFLGLADEQGYRDKLQREVGGEIRNEDNVVNAYRWFKTYSTVLLDEEIEISYTFALENLNEYREDEIAHPKELPSPDQQADPVLLSSLLLIWNALEGVIRTWGRILDLDEDTYEERRRLLDDDHDFHIGFVDHVEGRVGYVTSFQEGEAGKSIRIEPQYVEYFPSEGDVVILKAEQQYNHNDEPFSSLTPVIENNNRVRKFVESSI
;
A
#
# COMPACT_ATOMS: atom_id res chain seq x y z
N MET A 1 -6.96 1.10 48.73
CA MET A 1 -7.86 0.38 47.80
C MET A 1 -7.50 0.86 46.41
N SER A 2 -6.76 0.05 45.66
CA SER A 2 -6.46 0.36 44.26
C SER A 2 -7.73 0.07 43.47
N GLN A 3 -8.37 1.10 42.92
CA GLN A 3 -9.40 0.89 41.90
C GLN A 3 -8.68 0.30 40.68
N SER A 4 -8.85 -1.00 40.46
CA SER A 4 -8.59 -1.58 39.14
C SER A 4 -9.66 -1.01 38.24
N SER A 5 -9.32 -0.10 37.33
CA SER A 5 -10.17 0.17 36.18
C SER A 5 -10.44 -1.14 35.47
N ALA A 6 -11.67 -1.32 34.96
CA ALA A 6 -11.93 -2.41 34.05
C ALA A 6 -11.01 -2.27 32.83
N PRO A 7 -10.57 -3.38 32.21
CA PRO A 7 -9.83 -3.29 30.95
C PRO A 7 -10.68 -2.53 29.92
N PRO A 8 -10.07 -1.69 29.07
CA PRO A 8 -10.80 -0.95 28.04
C PRO A 8 -11.51 -1.92 27.10
N THR A 9 -12.69 -1.51 26.63
CA THR A 9 -13.41 -2.21 25.58
C THR A 9 -12.67 -2.10 24.24
N ASN A 10 -12.95 -3.01 23.30
CA ASN A 10 -12.33 -2.94 21.97
C ASN A 10 -12.65 -1.62 21.27
N GLU A 11 -13.86 -1.08 21.44
CA GLU A 11 -14.26 0.21 20.87
C GLU A 11 -13.43 1.35 21.49
N GLU A 12 -13.25 1.39 22.80
CA GLU A 12 -12.38 2.38 23.47
C GLU A 12 -10.93 2.28 22.99
N MET A 13 -10.40 1.07 22.80
CA MET A 13 -9.06 0.87 22.26
C MET A 13 -8.92 1.36 20.81
N ILE A 14 -9.97 1.20 19.99
CA ILE A 14 -9.98 1.71 18.61
C ILE A 14 -10.02 3.22 18.61
N GLU A 15 -10.87 3.85 19.44
CA GLU A 15 -10.96 5.30 19.56
C GLU A 15 -9.63 5.92 20.03
N GLU A 16 -8.97 5.34 21.04
CA GLU A 16 -7.65 5.79 21.48
C GLU A 16 -6.60 5.72 20.34
N GLN A 17 -6.67 4.67 19.51
CA GLN A 17 -5.77 4.51 18.38
C GLN A 17 -6.10 5.49 17.24
N ILE A 18 -7.38 5.80 17.01
CA ILE A 18 -7.83 6.83 16.07
C ILE A 18 -7.27 8.19 16.48
N GLU A 19 -7.48 8.60 17.74
CA GLU A 19 -6.99 9.87 18.27
C GLU A 19 -5.48 10.02 18.07
N LYS A 20 -4.73 8.96 18.40
CA LYS A 20 -3.28 8.93 18.19
C LYS A 20 -2.88 9.09 16.72
N CYS A 21 -3.63 8.52 15.79
CA CYS A 21 -3.38 8.70 14.36
C CYS A 21 -3.65 10.13 13.92
N PHE A 22 -4.74 10.75 14.39
CA PHE A 22 -5.05 12.15 14.08
C PHE A 22 -4.04 13.13 14.67
N ASP A 23 -3.53 12.89 15.88
CA ASP A 23 -2.45 13.70 16.45
C ASP A 23 -1.21 13.70 15.54
N LEU A 24 -0.81 12.52 15.06
CA LEU A 24 0.33 12.38 14.13
C LEU A 24 0.03 13.01 12.76
N LEU A 25 -1.20 12.89 12.29
CA LEU A 25 -1.63 13.44 11.01
C LEU A 25 -1.61 14.97 11.05
N ALA A 26 -2.09 15.57 12.14
CA ALA A 26 -2.10 17.01 12.36
C ALA A 26 -0.67 17.59 12.35
N ASP A 27 0.28 16.92 13.02
CA ASP A 27 1.70 17.30 13.00
C ASP A 27 2.29 17.38 11.58
N ILE A 28 1.77 16.57 10.65
CA ILE A 28 2.19 16.54 9.23
C ILE A 28 1.46 17.61 8.41
N ILE A 29 0.13 17.68 8.55
CA ILE A 29 -0.75 18.44 7.66
C ILE A 29 -0.83 19.92 8.04
N GLU A 30 -0.97 20.26 9.32
CA GLU A 30 -1.16 21.65 9.76
C GLU A 30 -0.07 22.62 9.26
N PRO A 31 1.23 22.25 9.23
CA PRO A 31 2.27 23.14 8.72
C PRO A 31 2.28 23.30 7.19
N ARG A 32 1.55 22.44 6.46
CA ARG A 32 1.66 22.29 4.99
C ARG A 32 0.39 22.67 4.23
N ILE A 33 -0.75 22.75 4.92
CA ILE A 33 -2.04 23.07 4.30
C ILE A 33 -2.07 24.50 3.74
N ASP A 34 -2.50 24.65 2.48
CA ASP A 34 -2.85 25.94 1.90
C ASP A 34 -4.37 26.20 2.05
N VAL A 35 -4.73 26.93 3.10
CA VAL A 35 -6.14 27.25 3.42
C VAL A 35 -6.85 28.12 2.38
N GLU A 36 -6.12 28.70 1.43
CA GLU A 36 -6.71 29.49 0.34
C GLU A 36 -6.98 28.65 -0.92
N SER A 37 -6.50 27.40 -0.95
CA SER A 37 -6.65 26.48 -2.08
C SER A 37 -7.80 25.50 -1.86
N ASP A 38 -8.83 25.58 -2.69
CA ASP A 38 -9.94 24.60 -2.72
C ASP A 38 -9.49 23.20 -3.20
N ASP A 39 -8.25 23.07 -3.69
CA ASP A 39 -7.71 21.84 -4.27
C ASP A 39 -6.48 21.30 -3.50
N ASP A 40 -6.22 21.82 -2.29
CA ASP A 40 -5.09 21.43 -1.45
C ASP A 40 -5.06 19.91 -1.19
N VAL A 41 -3.91 19.30 -1.46
CA VAL A 41 -3.76 17.85 -1.38
C VAL A 41 -3.73 17.36 0.06
N TYR A 42 -3.18 18.15 1.00
CA TYR A 42 -3.14 17.77 2.41
C TYR A 42 -4.53 17.85 3.03
N GLN A 43 -5.33 18.86 2.68
CA GLN A 43 -6.74 18.93 3.09
C GLN A 43 -7.54 17.71 2.62
N LYS A 44 -7.36 17.27 1.37
CA LYS A 44 -8.04 16.06 0.86
C LYS A 44 -7.63 14.81 1.63
N ILE A 45 -6.34 14.67 1.96
CA ILE A 45 -5.85 13.53 2.73
C ILE A 45 -6.47 13.53 4.13
N ASP A 46 -6.52 14.69 4.80
CA ASP A 46 -7.19 14.85 6.10
C ASP A 46 -8.67 14.44 6.03
N GLU A 47 -9.40 14.91 5.01
CA GLU A 47 -10.79 14.53 4.76
C GLU A 47 -10.95 13.01 4.56
N TYR A 48 -10.03 12.35 3.84
CA TYR A 48 -10.06 10.91 3.64
C TYR A 48 -9.85 10.15 4.95
N PHE A 49 -8.94 10.59 5.83
CA PHE A 49 -8.79 10.01 7.16
C PHE A 49 -10.05 10.22 8.02
N GLY A 50 -10.69 11.39 7.95
CA GLY A 50 -11.99 11.65 8.57
C GLY A 50 -13.10 10.70 8.08
N TRP A 51 -13.10 10.33 6.81
CA TRP A 51 -14.06 9.35 6.29
C TRP A 51 -13.77 7.93 6.77
N VAL A 52 -12.50 7.54 6.90
CA VAL A 52 -12.09 6.26 7.49
C VAL A 52 -12.51 6.18 8.96
N GLU A 53 -12.34 7.26 9.72
CA GLU A 53 -12.81 7.40 11.11
C GLU A 53 -14.32 7.20 11.21
N GLN A 54 -15.09 7.99 10.46
CA GLN A 54 -16.54 7.91 10.49
C GLN A 54 -17.03 6.51 10.10
N SER A 55 -16.49 5.92 9.03
CA SER A 55 -16.86 4.58 8.59
C SER A 55 -16.43 3.48 9.56
N THR A 56 -15.37 3.69 10.34
CA THR A 56 -14.97 2.78 11.43
C THR A 56 -16.02 2.81 12.53
N ARG A 57 -16.43 3.99 12.98
CA ARG A 57 -17.48 4.15 14.00
C ARG A 57 -18.82 3.58 13.56
N ASP A 58 -19.19 3.82 12.30
CA ASP A 58 -20.41 3.26 11.72
C ASP A 58 -20.36 1.72 11.65
N SER A 59 -19.16 1.14 11.53
CA SER A 59 -18.95 -0.31 11.54
C SER A 59 -19.14 -0.96 12.92
N PHE A 60 -19.12 -0.19 14.02
CA PHE A 60 -19.46 -0.71 15.36
C PHE A 60 -20.94 -1.10 15.46
N GLN A 61 -21.79 -0.36 14.75
CA GLN A 61 -23.23 -0.58 14.74
C GLN A 61 -23.69 -1.45 13.57
N ASP A 62 -23.07 -1.28 12.40
CA ASP A 62 -23.43 -2.01 11.19
C ASP A 62 -22.18 -2.47 10.42
N ARG A 63 -21.93 -3.79 10.46
CA ARG A 63 -20.81 -4.45 9.78
C ARG A 63 -20.79 -4.24 8.26
N PHE A 64 -21.92 -3.92 7.62
CA PHE A 64 -21.95 -3.68 6.17
C PHE A 64 -21.20 -2.39 5.78
N ASN A 65 -20.95 -1.48 6.71
CA ASN A 65 -20.13 -0.29 6.47
C ASN A 65 -18.65 -0.60 6.17
N THR A 66 -18.19 -1.84 6.38
CA THR A 66 -16.85 -2.29 5.96
C THR A 66 -16.61 -2.14 4.46
N ALA A 67 -17.66 -2.17 3.62
CA ALA A 67 -17.55 -1.87 2.20
C ALA A 67 -17.12 -0.42 1.95
N GLN A 68 -17.71 0.51 2.70
CA GLN A 68 -17.42 1.93 2.61
C GLN A 68 -16.05 2.26 3.21
N LEU A 69 -15.70 1.62 4.33
CA LEU A 69 -14.38 1.70 4.94
C LEU A 69 -13.28 1.31 3.96
N TYR A 70 -13.46 0.19 3.23
CA TYR A 70 -12.49 -0.26 2.23
C TYR A 70 -12.26 0.79 1.13
N ASN A 71 -13.33 1.44 0.66
CA ASN A 71 -13.22 2.50 -0.34
C ASN A 71 -12.51 3.75 0.20
N TYR A 72 -12.74 4.11 1.46
CA TYR A 72 -12.08 5.26 2.09
C TYR A 72 -10.60 4.98 2.39
N LEU A 73 -10.25 3.77 2.82
CA LEU A 73 -8.84 3.35 2.94
C LEU A 73 -8.12 3.48 1.59
N ARG A 74 -8.77 3.10 0.49
CA ARG A 74 -8.24 3.30 -0.85
C ARG A 74 -8.00 4.79 -1.15
N TYR A 75 -8.94 5.67 -0.80
CA TYR A 75 -8.77 7.11 -1.04
C TYR A 75 -7.60 7.70 -0.27
N VAL A 76 -7.34 7.25 0.96
CA VAL A 76 -6.13 7.64 1.70
C VAL A 76 -4.87 7.34 0.89
N PHE A 77 -4.69 6.09 0.42
CA PHE A 77 -3.50 5.75 -0.38
C PHE A 77 -3.44 6.48 -1.72
N LEU A 78 -4.57 6.75 -2.35
CA LEU A 78 -4.61 7.57 -3.57
C LEU A 78 -4.22 9.02 -3.33
N GLY A 79 -4.65 9.61 -2.21
CA GLY A 79 -4.23 10.95 -1.80
C GLY A 79 -2.71 11.02 -1.56
N LEU A 80 -2.15 10.01 -0.89
CA LEU A 80 -0.70 9.90 -0.73
C LEU A 80 0.02 9.76 -2.08
N ALA A 81 -0.56 9.00 -3.02
CA ALA A 81 0.00 8.85 -4.37
C ALA A 81 -0.09 10.13 -5.21
N ASP A 82 -1.16 10.91 -5.07
CA ASP A 82 -1.30 12.23 -5.70
C ASP A 82 -0.23 13.20 -5.17
N GLU A 83 -0.10 13.29 -3.84
CA GLU A 83 0.83 14.20 -3.18
C GLU A 83 2.29 13.90 -3.54
N GLN A 84 2.64 12.62 -3.62
CA GLN A 84 3.98 12.15 -3.98
C GLN A 84 4.20 11.99 -5.50
N GLY A 85 3.19 12.30 -6.32
CA GLY A 85 3.33 12.33 -7.78
C GLY A 85 3.56 10.97 -8.45
N TYR A 86 2.93 9.90 -7.95
CA TYR A 86 3.00 8.56 -8.57
C TYR A 86 1.64 7.92 -8.87
N ARG A 87 0.55 8.69 -8.80
CA ARG A 87 -0.80 8.16 -9.03
C ARG A 87 -0.99 7.52 -10.41
N ASP A 88 -0.30 8.01 -11.44
CA ASP A 88 -0.32 7.44 -12.79
C ASP A 88 0.17 5.98 -12.81
N LYS A 89 1.03 5.59 -11.87
CA LYS A 89 1.52 4.21 -11.76
C LYS A 89 0.44 3.21 -11.41
N LEU A 90 -0.66 3.64 -10.79
CA LEU A 90 -1.81 2.81 -10.42
C LEU A 90 -2.85 2.66 -11.55
N GLN A 91 -2.54 3.10 -12.77
CA GLN A 91 -3.48 3.12 -13.88
C GLN A 91 -3.01 2.23 -15.02
N ARG A 92 -3.97 1.57 -15.70
CA ARG A 92 -3.73 0.83 -16.94
C ARG A 92 -4.80 1.11 -17.98
N GLU A 93 -4.43 1.15 -19.24
CA GLU A 93 -5.39 1.29 -20.34
C GLU A 93 -5.90 -0.08 -20.79
N VAL A 94 -7.22 -0.30 -20.75
CA VAL A 94 -7.84 -1.54 -21.23
C VAL A 94 -8.99 -1.19 -22.17
N GLY A 95 -8.79 -1.44 -23.47
CA GLY A 95 -9.81 -1.21 -24.49
C GLY A 95 -10.15 0.27 -24.73
N GLY A 96 -9.19 1.18 -24.52
CA GLY A 96 -9.38 2.62 -24.65
C GLY A 96 -9.93 3.32 -23.40
N GLU A 97 -10.14 2.58 -22.31
CA GLU A 97 -10.56 3.11 -21.01
C GLU A 97 -9.45 2.95 -19.97
N ILE A 98 -9.24 3.99 -19.17
CA ILE A 98 -8.34 3.94 -18.02
C ILE A 98 -9.01 3.13 -16.91
N ARG A 99 -8.37 2.04 -16.51
CA ARG A 99 -8.71 1.27 -15.32
C ARG A 99 -7.73 1.61 -14.21
N ASN A 100 -8.26 1.88 -13.03
CA ASN A 100 -7.46 2.07 -11.83
C ASN A 100 -7.25 0.70 -11.17
N GLU A 101 -6.00 0.30 -10.98
CA GLU A 101 -5.60 -0.85 -10.17
C GLU A 101 -5.35 -0.39 -8.73
N ASP A 102 -6.33 0.33 -8.18
CA ASP A 102 -6.23 1.09 -6.93
C ASP A 102 -6.78 0.34 -5.71
N ASN A 103 -6.88 -0.99 -5.75
CA ASN A 103 -7.31 -1.74 -4.57
C ASN A 103 -6.36 -1.48 -3.39
N VAL A 104 -6.87 -1.58 -2.14
CA VAL A 104 -6.11 -1.16 -0.94
C VAL A 104 -4.74 -1.85 -0.84
N VAL A 105 -4.67 -3.14 -1.20
CA VAL A 105 -3.44 -3.92 -1.16
C VAL A 105 -2.43 -3.37 -2.16
N ASN A 106 -2.87 -3.15 -3.40
CA ASN A 106 -1.99 -2.65 -4.44
C ASN A 106 -1.54 -1.21 -4.18
N ALA A 107 -2.47 -0.34 -3.77
CA ALA A 107 -2.15 1.03 -3.40
C ALA A 107 -1.14 1.09 -2.23
N TYR A 108 -1.27 0.20 -1.25
CA TYR A 108 -0.29 0.02 -0.20
C TYR A 108 1.08 -0.48 -0.71
N ARG A 109 1.11 -1.47 -1.62
CA ARG A 109 2.38 -1.96 -2.21
C ARG A 109 3.12 -0.86 -2.96
N TRP A 110 2.42 -0.01 -3.68
CA TRP A 110 2.97 1.19 -4.33
C TRP A 110 3.55 2.17 -3.30
N PHE A 111 2.79 2.50 -2.26
CA PHE A 111 3.26 3.33 -1.15
C PHE A 111 4.52 2.76 -0.48
N LYS A 112 4.53 1.45 -0.18
CA LYS A 112 5.66 0.75 0.42
C LYS A 112 6.90 0.82 -0.48
N THR A 113 6.74 0.59 -1.78
CA THR A 113 7.82 0.64 -2.77
C THR A 113 8.43 2.03 -2.82
N TYR A 114 7.59 3.05 -2.98
CA TYR A 114 8.00 4.45 -3.01
C TYR A 114 8.76 4.84 -1.72
N SER A 115 8.18 4.49 -0.57
CA SER A 115 8.75 4.80 0.75
C SER A 115 10.09 4.10 0.99
N THR A 116 10.22 2.84 0.55
CA THR A 116 11.45 2.05 0.67
C THR A 116 12.60 2.70 -0.10
N VAL A 117 12.32 3.24 -1.29
CA VAL A 117 13.33 3.94 -2.09
C VAL A 117 13.67 5.30 -1.49
N LEU A 118 12.67 6.10 -1.12
CA LEU A 118 12.93 7.43 -0.58
C LEU A 118 13.58 7.43 0.79
N LEU A 119 13.28 6.46 1.65
CA LEU A 119 13.89 6.35 2.97
C LEU A 119 15.18 5.53 2.97
N ASP A 120 15.45 4.78 1.89
CA ASP A 120 16.61 3.89 1.75
C ASP A 120 16.69 2.85 2.88
N GLU A 121 15.55 2.25 3.20
CA GLU A 121 15.41 1.25 4.27
C GLU A 121 14.20 0.34 4.04
N GLU A 122 14.18 -0.81 4.71
CA GLU A 122 13.09 -1.77 4.58
C GLU A 122 11.88 -1.27 5.38
N ILE A 123 10.81 -0.92 4.68
CA ILE A 123 9.58 -0.44 5.30
C ILE A 123 8.73 -1.64 5.72
N GLU A 124 8.72 -1.91 7.03
CA GLU A 124 7.86 -2.90 7.67
C GLU A 124 6.77 -2.22 8.50
N ILE A 125 5.60 -2.01 7.89
CA ILE A 125 4.43 -1.53 8.63
C ILE A 125 3.80 -2.73 9.35
N SER A 126 3.60 -2.58 10.66
CA SER A 126 2.96 -3.62 11.46
C SER A 126 1.50 -3.81 11.05
N TYR A 127 1.02 -5.05 11.10
CA TYR A 127 -0.39 -5.41 10.90
C TYR A 127 -0.96 -5.12 9.49
N THR A 128 -0.12 -5.00 8.46
CA THR A 128 -0.58 -4.80 7.06
C THR A 128 -1.47 -5.92 6.56
N PHE A 129 -1.33 -7.13 7.12
CA PHE A 129 -2.23 -8.25 6.83
C PHE A 129 -3.71 -7.89 7.11
N ALA A 130 -4.00 -6.96 8.02
CA ALA A 130 -5.38 -6.53 8.27
C ALA A 130 -5.94 -5.71 7.10
N LEU A 131 -5.10 -4.90 6.43
CA LEU A 131 -5.45 -4.22 5.18
C LEU A 131 -5.62 -5.22 4.03
N GLU A 132 -4.70 -6.20 3.96
CA GLU A 132 -4.67 -7.23 2.90
C GLU A 132 -5.91 -8.12 2.93
N ASN A 133 -6.35 -8.54 4.12
CA ASN A 133 -7.44 -9.49 4.28
C ASN A 133 -8.82 -8.83 4.45
N LEU A 134 -8.89 -7.49 4.55
CA LEU A 134 -10.17 -6.79 4.77
C LEU A 134 -11.20 -7.09 3.67
N ASN A 135 -10.74 -7.12 2.41
CA ASN A 135 -11.64 -7.40 1.28
C ASN A 135 -12.16 -8.83 1.31
N GLU A 136 -11.30 -9.82 1.55
CA GLU A 136 -11.69 -11.23 1.67
C GLU A 136 -12.66 -11.43 2.84
N TYR A 137 -12.35 -10.88 4.02
CA TYR A 137 -13.24 -10.91 5.18
C TYR A 137 -14.61 -10.30 4.87
N ARG A 138 -14.65 -9.15 4.18
CA ARG A 138 -15.91 -8.53 3.78
C ARG A 138 -16.73 -9.43 2.85
N GLU A 139 -16.10 -9.97 1.82
CA GLU A 139 -16.82 -10.79 0.84
C GLU A 139 -17.33 -12.10 1.43
N ASP A 140 -16.49 -12.79 2.21
CA ASP A 140 -16.77 -14.15 2.68
C ASP A 140 -17.56 -14.19 4.00
N GLU A 141 -17.31 -13.25 4.92
CA GLU A 141 -17.88 -13.30 6.27
C GLU A 141 -19.03 -12.29 6.47
N ILE A 142 -19.10 -11.23 5.66
CA ILE A 142 -20.13 -10.19 5.77
C ILE A 142 -21.16 -10.29 4.65
N ALA A 143 -20.73 -10.26 3.39
CA ALA A 143 -21.61 -10.26 2.23
C ALA A 143 -22.17 -11.65 1.91
N HIS A 144 -21.34 -12.70 2.01
CA HIS A 144 -21.71 -14.07 1.69
C HIS A 144 -21.45 -15.05 2.84
N PRO A 145 -21.97 -14.77 4.07
CA PRO A 145 -21.64 -15.56 5.24
C PRO A 145 -22.11 -17.01 5.09
N LYS A 146 -21.26 -17.95 5.52
CA LYS A 146 -21.59 -19.40 5.54
C LYS A 146 -22.77 -19.71 6.48
N GLU A 147 -22.93 -18.90 7.52
CA GLU A 147 -24.05 -18.97 8.48
C GLU A 147 -24.68 -17.58 8.62
N LEU A 148 -26.02 -17.50 8.57
CA LEU A 148 -26.71 -16.22 8.70
C LEU A 148 -26.53 -15.67 10.12
N PRO A 149 -26.07 -14.42 10.28
CA PRO A 149 -25.96 -13.79 11.59
C PRO A 149 -27.34 -13.63 12.23
N SER A 150 -27.37 -13.58 13.56
CA SER A 150 -28.62 -13.27 14.27
C SER A 150 -29.00 -11.79 14.05
N PRO A 151 -30.30 -11.44 13.96
CA PRO A 151 -30.74 -10.06 13.71
C PRO A 151 -30.24 -9.01 14.71
N ASP A 152 -29.89 -9.44 15.93
CA ASP A 152 -29.44 -8.58 17.03
C ASP A 152 -27.90 -8.59 17.21
N GLN A 153 -27.16 -9.16 16.25
CA GLN A 153 -25.72 -9.33 16.37
C GLN A 153 -25.02 -8.00 16.09
N GLN A 154 -24.53 -7.35 17.16
CA GLN A 154 -23.58 -6.23 17.10
C GLN A 154 -22.30 -6.63 16.32
N ALA A 155 -21.43 -5.66 16.04
CA ALA A 155 -20.14 -5.92 15.42
C ALA A 155 -19.42 -7.10 16.11
N ASP A 156 -19.07 -8.11 15.32
CA ASP A 156 -18.38 -9.30 15.83
C ASP A 156 -17.01 -8.89 16.40
N PRO A 157 -16.56 -9.44 17.54
CA PRO A 157 -15.19 -9.30 18.04
C PRO A 157 -14.08 -9.43 16.98
N VAL A 158 -14.27 -10.26 15.94
CA VAL A 158 -13.33 -10.37 14.81
C VAL A 158 -13.23 -9.07 14.04
N LEU A 159 -14.38 -8.46 13.69
CA LEU A 159 -14.40 -7.17 13.00
C LEU A 159 -13.74 -6.08 13.85
N LEU A 160 -14.10 -5.97 15.13
CA LEU A 160 -13.50 -4.98 16.03
C LEU A 160 -11.97 -5.15 16.13
N SER A 161 -11.49 -6.39 16.21
CA SER A 161 -10.05 -6.67 16.20
C SER A 161 -9.40 -6.24 14.89
N SER A 162 -10.01 -6.56 13.74
CA SER A 162 -9.51 -6.13 12.43
C SER A 162 -9.47 -4.61 12.29
N LEU A 163 -10.49 -3.89 12.77
CA LEU A 163 -10.51 -2.42 12.76
C LEU A 163 -9.35 -1.83 13.58
N LEU A 164 -9.11 -2.35 14.78
CA LEU A 164 -7.97 -1.92 15.60
C LEU A 164 -6.63 -2.13 14.87
N LEU A 165 -6.46 -3.29 14.24
CA LEU A 165 -5.24 -3.62 13.49
C LEU A 165 -5.05 -2.74 12.26
N ILE A 166 -6.14 -2.41 11.55
CA ILE A 166 -6.12 -1.44 10.43
C ILE A 166 -5.62 -0.08 10.91
N TRP A 167 -6.13 0.43 12.04
CA TRP A 167 -5.69 1.72 12.57
C TRP A 167 -4.24 1.70 13.06
N ASN A 168 -3.74 0.57 13.58
CA ASN A 168 -2.31 0.40 13.87
C ASN A 168 -1.46 0.38 12.59
N ALA A 169 -1.95 -0.22 11.50
CA ALA A 169 -1.26 -0.18 10.21
C ALA A 169 -1.25 1.26 9.64
N LEU A 170 -2.36 1.98 9.73
CA LEU A 170 -2.45 3.39 9.33
C LEU A 170 -1.50 4.29 10.11
N GLU A 171 -1.30 4.05 11.42
CA GLU A 171 -0.27 4.75 12.18
C GLU A 171 1.11 4.60 11.53
N GLY A 172 1.47 3.37 11.12
CA GLY A 172 2.72 3.11 10.43
C GLY A 172 2.82 3.81 9.07
N VAL A 173 1.71 3.90 8.33
CA VAL A 173 1.62 4.66 7.07
C VAL A 173 1.86 6.15 7.32
N ILE A 174 1.15 6.75 8.28
CA ILE A 174 1.27 8.17 8.65
C ILE A 174 2.71 8.49 9.05
N ARG A 175 3.32 7.67 9.92
CA ARG A 175 4.71 7.85 10.36
C ARG A 175 5.69 7.75 9.20
N THR A 176 5.49 6.80 8.30
CA THR A 176 6.36 6.62 7.13
C THR A 176 6.24 7.83 6.19
N TRP A 177 5.02 8.32 5.96
CA TRP A 177 4.78 9.51 5.15
C TRP A 177 5.42 10.75 5.77
N GLY A 178 5.23 10.99 7.07
CA GLY A 178 5.89 12.11 7.77
C GLY A 178 7.42 12.08 7.62
N ARG A 179 8.03 10.89 7.72
CA ARG A 179 9.48 10.73 7.53
C ARG A 179 9.94 11.06 6.10
N ILE A 180 9.13 10.75 5.09
CA ILE A 180 9.42 11.15 3.70
C ILE A 180 9.39 12.68 3.59
N LEU A 181 8.37 13.31 4.16
CA LEU A 181 8.18 14.76 4.13
C LEU A 181 9.20 15.54 4.98
N ASP A 182 9.95 14.86 5.84
CA ASP A 182 11.03 15.42 6.66
C ASP A 182 12.41 15.25 6.01
N LEU A 183 12.51 14.57 4.86
CA LEU A 183 13.75 14.53 4.08
C LEU A 183 14.11 15.94 3.60
N ASP A 184 15.41 16.25 3.60
CA ASP A 184 15.88 17.45 2.91
C ASP A 184 15.71 17.31 1.39
N GLU A 185 15.51 18.44 0.71
CA GLU A 185 15.21 18.50 -0.72
C GLU A 185 16.27 17.80 -1.59
N ASP A 186 17.56 17.94 -1.25
CA ASP A 186 18.65 17.30 -1.99
C ASP A 186 18.57 15.77 -1.88
N THR A 187 18.40 15.24 -0.67
CA THR A 187 18.25 13.80 -0.43
C THR A 187 16.98 13.24 -1.07
N TYR A 188 15.86 13.97 -0.95
CA TYR A 188 14.59 13.60 -1.57
C TYR A 188 14.74 13.46 -3.09
N GLU A 189 15.27 14.49 -3.76
CA GLU A 189 15.45 14.53 -5.21
C GLU A 189 16.47 13.48 -5.69
N GLU A 190 17.58 13.28 -4.97
CA GLU A 190 18.56 12.25 -5.31
C GLU A 190 17.93 10.85 -5.32
N ARG A 191 17.15 10.52 -4.29
CA ARG A 191 16.50 9.21 -4.17
C ARG A 191 15.31 9.05 -5.09
N ARG A 192 14.53 10.13 -5.30
CA ARG A 192 13.38 10.12 -6.21
C ARG A 192 13.79 9.83 -7.65
N ARG A 193 15.00 10.25 -8.07
CA ARG A 193 15.57 9.93 -9.40
C ARG A 193 15.83 8.44 -9.62
N LEU A 194 15.94 7.63 -8.57
CA LEU A 194 16.01 6.16 -8.69
C LEU A 194 14.68 5.54 -9.13
N LEU A 195 13.60 6.30 -9.15
CA LEU A 195 12.29 5.89 -9.62
C LEU A 195 11.96 6.44 -11.01
N ASP A 196 12.86 7.20 -11.63
CA ASP A 196 12.70 7.73 -12.97
C ASP A 196 13.17 6.69 -14.03
N ASP A 197 12.95 6.99 -15.31
CA ASP A 197 13.23 6.04 -16.40
C ASP A 197 14.67 6.14 -16.97
N ASP A 198 15.55 6.92 -16.33
CA ASP A 198 16.89 7.26 -16.84
C ASP A 198 17.99 6.26 -16.46
N HIS A 199 17.63 5.04 -16.06
CA HIS A 199 18.57 4.00 -15.63
C HIS A 199 18.23 2.61 -16.18
N ASP A 200 19.23 1.71 -16.18
CA ASP A 200 19.16 0.38 -16.81
C ASP A 200 18.64 -0.74 -15.89
N PHE A 201 18.15 -0.37 -14.72
CA PHE A 201 17.49 -1.26 -13.76
C PHE A 201 16.02 -0.87 -13.56
N HIS A 202 15.28 -1.74 -12.91
CA HIS A 202 13.91 -1.57 -12.48
C HIS A 202 13.86 -1.71 -10.97
N ILE A 203 13.08 -0.85 -10.32
CA ILE A 203 12.69 -1.01 -8.92
C ILE A 203 11.20 -1.28 -8.88
N GLY A 204 10.76 -2.24 -8.08
CA GLY A 204 9.36 -2.62 -8.03
C GLY A 204 9.02 -3.48 -6.84
N PHE A 205 7.82 -4.03 -6.83
CA PHE A 205 7.42 -5.02 -5.85
C PHE A 205 7.05 -6.34 -6.53
N VAL A 206 7.23 -7.44 -5.78
CA VAL A 206 6.73 -8.74 -6.20
C VAL A 206 5.21 -8.76 -6.05
N ASP A 207 4.51 -8.79 -7.16
CA ASP A 207 3.05 -8.70 -7.21
C ASP A 207 2.39 -10.01 -6.78
N HIS A 208 2.76 -11.12 -7.41
CA HIS A 208 2.26 -12.44 -7.04
C HIS A 208 3.27 -13.54 -7.33
N VAL A 209 3.16 -14.64 -6.58
CA VAL A 209 4.00 -15.84 -6.75
C VAL A 209 3.14 -17.09 -6.91
N GLU A 210 3.21 -17.71 -8.09
CA GLU A 210 2.49 -18.93 -8.44
C GLU A 210 3.48 -20.10 -8.65
N GLY A 211 3.65 -20.91 -7.60
CA GLY A 211 4.49 -22.10 -7.65
C GLY A 211 5.98 -21.78 -7.84
N ARG A 212 6.47 -21.83 -9.08
CA ARG A 212 7.89 -21.53 -9.43
C ARG A 212 8.03 -20.28 -10.30
N VAL A 213 6.97 -19.50 -10.45
CA VAL A 213 6.96 -18.29 -11.25
C VAL A 213 6.44 -17.17 -10.36
N GLY A 214 7.10 -16.03 -10.39
CA GLY A 214 6.57 -14.79 -9.82
C GLY A 214 6.57 -13.68 -10.84
N TYR A 215 5.89 -12.59 -10.51
CA TYR A 215 5.85 -11.40 -11.34
C TYR A 215 6.19 -10.17 -10.50
N VAL A 216 7.00 -9.29 -11.07
CA VAL A 216 7.34 -7.99 -10.48
C VAL A 216 6.64 -6.90 -11.28
N THR A 217 5.94 -6.02 -10.57
CA THR A 217 5.45 -4.75 -11.12
C THR A 217 6.50 -3.69 -10.81
N SER A 218 7.07 -3.06 -11.84
CA SER A 218 8.12 -2.05 -11.67
C SER A 218 7.57 -0.64 -11.67
N PHE A 219 8.23 0.25 -10.95
CA PHE A 219 7.88 1.66 -10.86
C PHE A 219 8.02 2.37 -12.21
N GLN A 220 9.01 1.98 -13.01
CA GLN A 220 9.23 2.48 -14.35
C GLN A 220 8.02 2.17 -15.25
N GLU A 221 7.54 0.93 -15.22
CA GLU A 221 6.45 0.45 -16.08
C GLU A 221 5.04 0.80 -15.55
N GLY A 222 4.87 0.93 -14.23
CA GLY A 222 3.55 1.04 -13.61
C GLY A 222 2.65 -0.17 -13.88
N GLU A 223 1.36 -0.01 -13.62
CA GLU A 223 0.32 -1.01 -13.91
C GLU A 223 -0.01 -1.11 -15.41
N ALA A 224 0.32 -0.07 -16.19
CA ALA A 224 0.11 -0.02 -17.63
C ALA A 224 1.17 -0.80 -18.42
N GLY A 225 2.38 -0.94 -17.87
CA GLY A 225 3.51 -1.54 -18.55
C GLY A 225 3.62 -3.05 -18.39
N LYS A 226 4.78 -3.60 -18.79
CA LYS A 226 5.00 -5.06 -18.74
C LYS A 226 5.48 -5.49 -17.36
N SER A 227 4.85 -6.53 -16.82
CA SER A 227 5.40 -7.23 -15.66
C SER A 227 6.72 -7.93 -16.00
N ILE A 228 7.59 -8.07 -15.00
CA ILE A 228 8.85 -8.79 -15.13
C ILE A 228 8.68 -10.18 -14.54
N ARG A 229 8.85 -11.20 -15.36
CA ARG A 229 8.63 -12.59 -14.94
C ARG A 229 9.88 -13.16 -14.27
N ILE A 230 9.76 -13.53 -13.00
CA ILE A 230 10.85 -14.09 -12.20
C ILE A 230 10.70 -15.61 -12.00
N GLU A 231 11.83 -16.31 -11.95
CA GLU A 231 11.95 -17.76 -11.71
C GLU A 231 13.08 -18.03 -10.71
N PRO A 232 13.15 -19.21 -10.08
CA PRO A 232 14.20 -19.55 -9.10
C PRO A 232 15.63 -19.32 -9.58
N GLN A 233 15.93 -19.43 -10.88
CA GLN A 233 17.27 -19.15 -11.38
C GLN A 233 17.62 -17.66 -11.45
N TYR A 234 16.62 -16.76 -11.40
CA TYR A 234 16.79 -15.32 -11.55
C TYR A 234 16.97 -14.58 -10.23
N VAL A 235 16.66 -15.21 -9.11
CA VAL A 235 16.60 -14.58 -7.79
C VAL A 235 17.80 -14.98 -6.92
N GLU A 236 18.18 -14.13 -5.97
CA GLU A 236 19.20 -14.46 -4.95
C GLU A 236 18.60 -15.04 -3.66
N TYR A 237 17.32 -14.78 -3.42
CA TYR A 237 16.54 -15.25 -2.29
C TYR A 237 15.15 -15.72 -2.76
N PHE A 238 14.34 -16.27 -1.87
CA PHE A 238 12.95 -16.60 -2.20
C PHE A 238 12.05 -15.39 -1.91
N PRO A 239 11.62 -14.63 -2.92
CA PRO A 239 10.78 -13.46 -2.70
C PRO A 239 9.38 -13.84 -2.23
N SER A 240 8.83 -13.00 -1.37
CA SER A 240 7.44 -13.00 -0.94
C SER A 240 6.68 -11.87 -1.66
N GLU A 241 5.35 -12.00 -1.75
CA GLU A 241 4.52 -10.92 -2.29
C GLU A 241 4.69 -9.64 -1.47
N GLY A 242 4.78 -8.50 -2.16
CA GLY A 242 5.06 -7.20 -1.55
C GLY A 242 6.52 -6.94 -1.19
N ASP A 243 7.46 -7.87 -1.46
CA ASP A 243 8.89 -7.59 -1.35
C ASP A 243 9.30 -6.54 -2.38
N VAL A 244 10.04 -5.52 -1.93
CA VAL A 244 10.56 -4.46 -2.81
C VAL A 244 11.92 -4.90 -3.35
N VAL A 245 12.03 -4.93 -4.68
CA VAL A 245 13.15 -5.53 -5.40
C VAL A 245 13.77 -4.58 -6.41
N ILE A 246 15.04 -4.83 -6.69
CA ILE A 246 15.78 -4.23 -7.81
C ILE A 246 16.30 -5.33 -8.74
N LEU A 247 16.21 -5.07 -10.05
CA LEU A 247 16.68 -6.00 -11.08
C LEU A 247 16.90 -5.28 -12.42
N LYS A 248 17.68 -5.90 -13.32
CA LYS A 248 17.70 -5.50 -14.73
C LYS A 248 16.78 -6.42 -15.52
N ALA A 249 16.03 -5.88 -16.47
CA ALA A 249 15.12 -6.66 -17.29
C ALA A 249 15.15 -6.18 -18.75
N GLU A 250 14.88 -7.10 -19.68
CA GLU A 250 14.88 -6.81 -21.10
C GLU A 250 13.68 -7.46 -21.82
N GLN A 251 13.31 -6.88 -22.96
CA GLN A 251 12.33 -7.48 -23.85
C GLN A 251 12.96 -8.62 -24.63
N GLN A 252 12.48 -9.83 -24.40
CA GLN A 252 12.83 -11.00 -25.22
C GLN A 252 11.74 -11.30 -26.26
N TYR A 253 12.13 -11.98 -27.34
CA TYR A 253 11.26 -12.28 -28.48
C TYR A 253 11.18 -13.78 -28.71
N ASN A 254 10.02 -14.25 -29.15
CA ASN A 254 9.83 -15.64 -29.54
C ASN A 254 10.46 -15.93 -30.93
N HIS A 255 10.39 -17.19 -31.39
CA HIS A 255 10.95 -17.58 -32.69
C HIS A 255 10.29 -16.92 -33.91
N ASN A 256 9.15 -16.25 -33.72
CA ASN A 256 8.43 -15.51 -34.75
C ASN A 256 8.71 -14.00 -34.69
N ASP A 257 9.72 -13.55 -33.92
CA ASP A 257 10.05 -12.15 -33.64
C ASP A 257 8.92 -11.38 -32.94
N GLU A 258 7.99 -12.07 -32.26
CA GLU A 258 6.95 -11.42 -31.45
C GLU A 258 7.46 -11.26 -30.01
N PRO A 259 7.27 -10.08 -29.39
CA PRO A 259 7.73 -9.84 -28.02
C PRO A 259 6.94 -10.69 -27.03
N PHE A 260 7.62 -11.27 -26.04
CA PHE A 260 6.93 -11.91 -24.92
C PHE A 260 6.05 -10.89 -24.17
N SER A 261 5.02 -11.42 -23.49
CA SER A 261 4.08 -10.64 -22.69
C SER A 261 4.69 -10.02 -21.44
N SER A 262 5.84 -10.53 -21.01
CA SER A 262 6.60 -10.05 -19.84
C SER A 262 8.05 -9.77 -20.21
N LEU A 263 8.69 -8.91 -19.42
CA LEU A 263 10.13 -8.70 -19.46
C LEU A 263 10.85 -9.88 -18.80
N THR A 264 12.09 -10.12 -19.20
CA THR A 264 12.94 -11.20 -18.66
C THR A 264 14.11 -10.61 -17.89
N PRO A 265 14.37 -11.06 -16.64
CA PRO A 265 15.53 -10.61 -15.88
C PRO A 265 16.87 -10.92 -16.57
N VAL A 266 17.78 -9.96 -16.57
CA VAL A 266 19.16 -10.12 -17.05
C VAL A 266 20.03 -10.58 -15.89
N ILE A 267 20.45 -11.85 -15.89
CA ILE A 267 21.21 -12.45 -14.76
C ILE A 267 22.73 -12.43 -14.91
N GLU A 268 23.24 -11.92 -16.02
CA GLU A 268 24.68 -11.81 -16.25
C GLU A 268 25.34 -10.85 -15.24
N ASN A 269 26.63 -11.03 -14.97
CA ASN A 269 27.40 -10.17 -14.06
C ASN A 269 26.81 -10.03 -12.64
N ASN A 270 26.12 -11.07 -12.16
CA ASN A 270 25.48 -11.09 -10.84
C ASN A 270 24.31 -10.08 -10.72
N ASN A 271 23.60 -9.79 -11.81
CA ASN A 271 22.41 -8.91 -11.82
C ASN A 271 21.11 -9.67 -11.45
N ARG A 272 21.20 -10.65 -10.56
CA ARG A 272 20.02 -11.38 -10.07
C ARG A 272 19.10 -10.43 -9.30
N VAL A 273 17.83 -10.81 -9.20
CA VAL A 273 16.84 -10.06 -8.42
C VAL A 273 17.22 -10.09 -6.94
N ARG A 274 17.34 -8.90 -6.34
CA ARG A 274 17.69 -8.67 -4.94
C ARG A 274 16.64 -7.80 -4.25
N LYS A 275 16.61 -7.84 -2.92
CA LYS A 275 15.94 -6.79 -2.15
C LYS A 275 16.60 -5.45 -2.43
N PHE A 276 15.81 -4.39 -2.58
CA PHE A 276 16.32 -3.05 -2.86
C PHE A 276 17.37 -2.61 -1.83
N VAL A 277 17.08 -2.76 -0.54
CA VAL A 277 17.93 -2.31 0.58
C VAL A 277 19.24 -3.08 0.73
N GLU A 278 19.36 -4.24 0.09
CA GLU A 278 20.59 -5.05 0.08
C GLU A 278 21.47 -4.73 -1.15
N SER A 279 20.98 -3.87 -2.05
CA SER A 279 21.72 -3.46 -3.22
C SER A 279 22.56 -2.22 -2.91
N SER A 280 23.84 -2.27 -3.27
CA SER A 280 24.70 -1.10 -3.30
C SER A 280 24.51 -0.41 -4.65
N ILE A 281 23.58 0.54 -4.70
CA ILE A 281 23.33 1.44 -5.85
C ILE A 281 24.29 2.62 -5.77
#